data_AF-A0A933CJ30-F1
#
_entry.id   AF-A0A933CJ30-F1
#
_cell.length_a   1.000
_cell.length_b   1.000
_cell.length_c   1.000
_cell.angle_alpha   90.00
_cell.angle_beta   90.00
_cell.angle_gamma   90.00
#
_symmetry.space_group_name_H-M   'P 1'
#
loop_
_entity.id
_entity.type
_entity.pdbx_description
1 polymer ?
#
loop_
_entity_poly.entity_id
_entity_poly.type
_entity_poly.pdbx_seq_one_letter_code
_entity_poly.pdbx_strand_id
1 'polypeptide(L)'
;MNRQDIVKLVENSQLDEQVKRELLNLIIEKGITHEVVDSIKEAFDNAVIATMKAGGVDVTQTEEFKAAEAEFAAAAEAAKAQLDSEMDQVQKEMKQVQDDTAKQLDNLQAQVIKDKISQ
;
A
#
# COMPACT_ATOMS: atom_id res chain seq x y z
N MET A 1 18.36 -0.62 20.97
CA MET A 1 19.35 0.03 20.09
C MET A 1 19.18 1.53 20.19
N ASN A 2 20.28 2.25 20.21
CA ASN A 2 20.38 3.69 20.41
C ASN A 2 20.71 4.35 19.06
N ARG A 3 20.29 5.60 18.86
CA ARG A 3 20.46 6.34 17.59
C ARG A 3 21.90 6.32 17.07
N GLN A 4 22.90 6.45 17.96
CA GLN A 4 24.32 6.39 17.59
C GLN A 4 24.74 5.03 17.02
N ASP A 5 24.16 3.93 17.48
CA ASP A 5 24.50 2.60 16.99
C ASP A 5 23.92 2.37 15.58
N ILE A 6 22.71 2.89 15.33
CA ILE A 6 22.06 2.82 14.01
C ILE A 6 22.81 3.68 12.99
N VAL A 7 23.21 4.90 13.37
CA VAL A 7 24.03 5.76 12.51
C VAL A 7 25.35 5.09 12.17
N LYS A 8 26.05 4.52 13.16
CA LYS A 8 27.29 3.77 12.93
C LYS A 8 27.09 2.55 12.04
N LEU A 9 25.95 1.86 12.14
CA LEU A 9 25.63 0.73 11.26
C LEU A 9 25.45 1.18 9.81
N VAL A 10 24.74 2.29 9.58
CA VAL A 10 24.58 2.87 8.24
C VAL A 10 25.94 3.34 7.68
N GLU A 11 26.74 4.05 8.48
CA GLU A 11 28.06 4.54 8.04
C GLU A 11 29.03 3.40 7.68
N ASN A 12 29.10 2.36 8.51
CA ASN A 12 29.99 1.21 8.33
C ASN A 12 29.43 0.15 7.36
N SER A 13 28.23 0.34 6.82
CA SER A 13 27.64 -0.60 5.86
C SER A 13 28.37 -0.58 4.51
N GLN A 14 28.13 -1.60 3.68
CA GLN A 14 28.55 -1.58 2.28
C GLN A 14 27.50 -0.96 1.34
N LEU A 15 26.56 -0.19 1.89
CA LEU A 15 25.59 0.57 1.09
C LEU A 15 26.31 1.62 0.24
N ASP A 16 25.68 1.97 -0.88
CA ASP A 16 26.13 3.08 -1.71
C ASP A 16 26.13 4.40 -0.91
N GLU A 17 27.08 5.30 -1.20
CA GLU A 17 27.21 6.57 -0.49
C GLU A 17 25.95 7.43 -0.57
N GLN A 18 25.23 7.39 -1.69
CA GLN A 18 24.00 8.14 -1.86
C GLN A 18 22.91 7.59 -0.93
N VAL A 19 22.75 6.26 -0.88
CA VAL A 19 21.79 5.58 0.01
C VAL A 19 22.11 5.83 1.47
N LYS A 20 23.41 5.81 1.85
CA LYS A 20 23.85 6.16 3.20
C LYS A 20 23.43 7.57 3.58
N ARG A 21 23.66 8.55 2.70
CA ARG A 21 23.27 9.96 2.96
C ARG A 21 21.77 10.12 3.10
N GLU A 22 20.99 9.46 2.24
CA GLU A 22 19.53 9.49 2.31
C GLU A 22 19.02 8.91 3.64
N LEU A 23 19.52 7.74 4.06
CA LEU A 23 19.15 7.13 5.34
C LEU A 23 19.57 7.99 6.55
N LEU A 24 20.76 8.58 6.52
CA LEU A 24 21.24 9.46 7.58
C LEU A 24 20.39 10.73 7.67
N ASN A 25 20.03 11.34 6.53
CA ASN A 25 19.12 12.47 6.49
C ASN A 25 17.74 12.09 7.04
N LEU A 26 17.23 10.91 6.70
CA LEU A 26 15.95 10.41 7.18
C LEU A 26 15.96 10.20 8.72
N ILE A 27 17.06 9.69 9.27
CA ILE A 27 17.29 9.60 10.72
C ILE A 27 17.39 10.98 11.37
N ILE A 28 17.96 11.97 10.67
CA ILE A 28 18.10 13.35 11.18
C ILE A 28 16.76 14.07 11.21
N GLU A 29 15.97 13.98 10.13
CA GLU A 29 14.70 14.69 9.97
C GLU A 29 13.57 14.07 10.77
N LYS A 30 13.43 12.74 10.72
CA LYS A 30 12.29 12.03 11.32
C LYS A 30 12.63 11.37 12.66
N GLY A 31 13.91 11.23 12.99
CA GLY A 31 14.35 10.45 14.14
C GLY A 31 14.31 8.94 13.88
N ILE A 32 14.65 8.16 14.90
CA ILE A 32 14.59 6.68 14.83
C ILE A 32 13.14 6.26 15.09
N THR A 33 12.30 6.30 14.06
CA THR A 33 10.93 5.77 14.10
C THR A 33 10.88 4.38 13.47
N HIS A 34 9.76 3.66 13.64
CA HIS A 34 9.56 2.35 13.00
C HIS A 34 9.73 2.42 11.47
N GLU A 35 9.14 3.43 10.83
CA GLU A 35 9.26 3.66 9.38
C GLU A 35 10.72 3.86 8.93
N VAL A 36 11.51 4.59 9.72
CA VAL A 36 12.94 4.81 9.42
C VAL A 36 13.72 3.51 9.57
N VAL A 37 13.42 2.71 10.60
CA VAL A 37 14.06 1.41 10.82
C VAL A 37 13.73 0.43 9.70
N ASP A 38 12.48 0.40 9.24
CA ASP A 38 12.06 -0.48 8.14
C ASP A 38 12.68 -0.04 6.81
N SER A 39 12.78 1.27 6.55
CA SER A 39 13.49 1.80 5.37
C SER A 39 14.99 1.44 5.39
N ILE A 40 15.62 1.47 6.57
CA ILE A 40 17.02 1.04 6.72
C ILE A 40 17.15 -0.45 6.40
N LYS A 41 16.29 -1.31 6.96
CA LYS A 41 16.33 -2.75 6.69
C LYS A 41 16.16 -3.04 5.21
N GLU A 42 15.19 -2.42 4.55
CA GLU A 42 14.93 -2.62 3.13
C GLU A 42 16.14 -2.22 2.26
N ALA A 43 16.81 -1.11 2.60
CA ALA A 43 18.03 -0.70 1.91
C ALA A 43 19.18 -1.73 2.08
N PHE A 44 19.32 -2.30 3.27
CA PHE A 44 20.29 -3.37 3.53
C PHE A 44 19.94 -4.66 2.79
N ASP A 45 18.67 -5.09 2.83
CA ASP A 45 18.22 -6.30 2.15
C ASP A 45 18.44 -6.19 0.63
N ASN A 46 18.11 -5.05 0.04
CA ASN A 46 18.35 -4.79 -1.38
C ASN A 46 19.84 -4.82 -1.73
N ALA A 47 20.72 -4.29 -0.88
CA ALA A 47 22.16 -4.34 -1.10
C ALA A 47 22.74 -5.75 -0.95
N VAL A 48 22.23 -6.54 0.00
CA VAL A 48 22.58 -7.96 0.15
C VAL A 48 22.15 -8.72 -1.10
N ILE A 49 20.91 -8.55 -1.55
CA ILE A 49 20.39 -9.19 -2.77
C ILE A 49 21.24 -8.79 -3.99
N ALA A 50 21.58 -7.51 -4.14
CA ALA A 50 22.42 -7.04 -5.24
C ALA A 50 23.83 -7.66 -5.18
N THR A 51 24.42 -7.76 -4.00
CA THR A 51 25.74 -8.39 -3.78
C THR A 51 25.70 -9.89 -4.08
N MET A 52 24.65 -10.58 -3.66
CA MET A 52 24.44 -12.01 -3.95
C MET A 52 24.26 -12.24 -5.46
N LYS A 53 23.45 -11.39 -6.13
CA LYS A 53 23.30 -11.41 -7.60
C LYS A 53 24.64 -11.18 -8.31
N ALA A 54 25.43 -10.20 -7.88
CA ALA A 54 26.76 -9.94 -8.42
C ALA A 54 27.74 -11.12 -8.18
N GLY A 55 27.57 -11.85 -7.08
CA GLY A 55 28.30 -13.08 -6.76
C GLY A 55 27.82 -14.34 -7.48
N GLY A 56 26.84 -14.22 -8.39
CA GLY A 56 26.28 -15.34 -9.15
C GLY A 56 25.24 -16.18 -8.39
N VAL A 57 24.86 -15.76 -7.18
CA VAL A 57 23.78 -16.36 -6.40
C VAL A 57 22.56 -15.47 -6.55
N ASP A 58 21.75 -15.75 -7.57
CA ASP A 58 20.47 -15.07 -7.70
C ASP A 58 19.46 -15.71 -6.75
N VAL A 59 19.32 -15.13 -5.56
CA VAL A 59 18.34 -15.57 -4.55
C VAL A 59 16.91 -15.47 -5.05
N THR A 60 16.64 -14.64 -6.07
CA THR A 60 15.31 -14.53 -6.71
C THR A 60 15.04 -15.66 -7.69
N GLN A 61 16.05 -16.48 -8.00
CA GLN A 61 15.93 -17.66 -8.86
C GLN A 61 15.82 -18.97 -8.08
N THR A 62 15.97 -18.95 -6.75
CA THR A 62 15.83 -20.15 -5.91
C THR A 62 14.40 -20.65 -5.92
N GLU A 63 14.21 -21.96 -5.77
CA GLU A 63 12.86 -22.53 -5.73
C GLU A 63 12.03 -21.99 -4.56
N GLU A 64 12.66 -21.70 -3.42
CA GLU A 64 12.00 -21.14 -2.24
C GLU A 64 11.49 -19.72 -2.48
N PHE A 65 12.27 -18.86 -3.15
CA PHE A 65 11.82 -17.51 -3.48
C PHE A 65 10.71 -17.52 -4.53
N LYS A 66 10.82 -18.39 -5.54
CA LYS A 66 9.76 -18.56 -6.55
C LYS A 66 8.46 -19.11 -5.95
N ALA A 67 8.56 -20.01 -4.97
CA ALA A 67 7.39 -20.52 -4.25
C ALA A 67 6.72 -19.41 -3.43
N ALA A 68 7.51 -18.63 -2.68
CA ALA A 68 6.99 -17.51 -1.90
C ALA A 68 6.40 -16.40 -2.79
N GLU A 69 7.03 -16.11 -3.93
CA GLU A 69 6.52 -15.15 -4.92
C GLU A 69 5.20 -15.63 -5.54
N ALA A 70 5.10 -16.91 -5.89
CA ALA A 70 3.86 -17.49 -6.41
C ALA A 70 2.72 -17.47 -5.38
N GLU A 71 3.03 -17.75 -4.11
CA GLU A 71 2.05 -17.70 -3.03
C GLU A 71 1.58 -16.26 -2.75
N PHE A 72 2.51 -15.30 -2.76
CA PHE A 72 2.19 -13.89 -2.62
C PHE A 72 1.37 -13.36 -3.82
N ALA A 73 1.73 -13.73 -5.04
CA ALA A 73 1.00 -13.36 -6.24
C ALA A 73 -0.44 -13.92 -6.24
N ALA A 74 -0.61 -15.18 -5.82
CA ALA A 74 -1.93 -15.78 -5.68
C ALA A 74 -2.77 -15.09 -4.59
N ALA A 75 -2.17 -14.74 -3.46
CA ALA A 75 -2.84 -13.99 -2.40
C ALA A 75 -3.23 -12.58 -2.88
N ALA A 76 -2.37 -11.91 -3.64
CA ALA A 76 -2.63 -10.60 -4.23
C ALA A 76 -3.75 -10.64 -5.29
N GLU A 77 -3.79 -11.65 -6.16
CA GLU A 77 -4.89 -11.85 -7.11
C GLU A 77 -6.21 -12.12 -6.40
N ALA A 78 -6.21 -12.95 -5.36
CA ALA A 78 -7.41 -13.22 -4.57
C ALA A 78 -7.93 -11.94 -3.88
N ALA A 79 -7.04 -11.17 -3.26
CA ALA A 79 -7.38 -9.89 -2.64
C ALA A 79 -7.91 -8.87 -3.66
N LYS A 80 -7.30 -8.80 -4.86
CA LYS A 80 -7.77 -7.94 -5.94
C LYS A 80 -9.16 -8.34 -6.44
N ALA A 81 -9.40 -9.64 -6.66
CA ALA A 81 -10.71 -10.14 -7.07
C ALA A 81 -11.80 -9.83 -6.03
N GLN A 82 -11.45 -9.93 -4.74
CA GLN A 82 -12.34 -9.59 -3.65
C GLN A 82 -12.65 -8.08 -3.62
N LEU A 83 -11.63 -7.23 -3.78
CA LEU A 83 -11.80 -5.78 -3.87
C LEU A 83 -12.67 -5.38 -5.07
N ASP A 84 -12.44 -5.97 -6.24
CA ASP A 84 -13.24 -5.71 -7.44
C ASP A 84 -14.71 -6.11 -7.23
N SER A 85 -14.96 -7.24 -6.56
CA SER A 85 -16.31 -7.68 -6.18
C SER A 85 -16.99 -6.73 -5.20
N GLU A 86 -16.27 -6.25 -4.19
CA GLU A 86 -16.81 -5.29 -3.21
C GLU A 86 -17.11 -3.95 -3.87
N MET A 87 -16.24 -3.49 -4.79
CA MET A 87 -16.45 -2.27 -5.59
C MET A 87 -17.70 -2.37 -6.48
N ASP A 88 -17.90 -3.50 -7.15
CA ASP A 88 -19.10 -3.75 -7.96
C ASP A 88 -20.38 -3.74 -7.11
N GLN A 89 -20.31 -4.29 -5.89
CA GLN A 89 -21.43 -4.27 -4.96
C GLN A 89 -21.72 -2.84 -4.49
N VAL A 90 -20.70 -2.08 -4.12
CA VAL A 90 -20.83 -0.67 -3.73
C VAL A 90 -21.41 0.18 -4.86
N GLN A 91 -21.02 -0.05 -6.12
CA GLN A 91 -21.62 0.63 -7.26
C GLN A 91 -23.11 0.32 -7.42
N LYS A 92 -23.52 -0.94 -7.23
CA LYS A 92 -24.93 -1.32 -7.27
C LYS A 92 -25.73 -0.66 -6.16
N GLU A 93 -25.20 -0.67 -4.93
CA GLU A 93 -25.82 -0.03 -3.78
C GLU A 93 -25.95 1.50 -4.00
N MET A 94 -24.90 2.16 -4.51
CA MET A 94 -24.96 3.58 -4.86
C MET A 94 -26.03 3.89 -5.92
N LYS A 95 -26.14 3.05 -6.96
CA LYS A 95 -27.17 3.23 -8.00
C LYS A 95 -28.57 3.05 -7.43
N GLN A 96 -28.75 2.09 -6.53
CA GLN A 96 -30.02 1.83 -5.86
C GLN A 96 -30.43 2.99 -4.95
N VAL A 97 -29.48 3.57 -4.21
CA VAL A 97 -29.71 4.78 -3.40
C VAL A 97 -30.07 5.98 -4.27
N GLN A 98 -29.41 6.16 -5.43
CA GLN A 98 -29.79 7.22 -6.37
C GLN A 98 -31.22 7.04 -6.90
N ASP A 99 -31.57 5.82 -7.32
CA ASP A 99 -32.91 5.51 -7.84
C ASP A 99 -33.99 5.72 -6.77
N ASP A 100 -33.74 5.32 -5.53
CA ASP A 100 -34.67 5.51 -4.41
C ASP A 100 -34.80 6.98 -4.03
N THR A 101 -33.71 7.74 -4.05
CA THR A 101 -33.72 9.19 -3.81
C THR A 101 -34.50 9.93 -4.89
N ALA A 102 -34.32 9.57 -6.17
CA ALA A 102 -35.06 10.14 -7.29
C ALA A 102 -36.57 9.89 -7.16
N LYS A 103 -36.97 8.66 -6.82
CA LYS A 103 -38.39 8.34 -6.57
C LYS A 103 -38.98 9.12 -5.39
N GLN A 104 -38.21 9.31 -4.33
CA GLN A 104 -38.66 10.12 -3.18
C GLN A 104 -38.84 11.59 -3.55
N LEU A 105 -37.93 12.15 -4.35
CA LEU A 105 -38.05 13.52 -4.88
C LEU A 105 -39.27 13.67 -5.79
N ASP A 106 -39.51 12.73 -6.70
CA ASP A 106 -40.68 12.74 -7.57
C ASP A 106 -41.98 12.63 -6.75
N ASN A 107 -42.01 11.78 -5.73
CA ASN A 107 -43.16 11.66 -4.83
C ASN A 107 -43.41 12.95 -4.02
N LEU A 108 -42.36 13.61 -3.54
CA LEU A 108 -42.47 14.90 -2.85
C LEU A 108 -42.99 15.99 -3.79
N GLN A 109 -42.47 16.07 -5.02
CA GLN A 109 -42.96 17.03 -6.01
C GLN A 109 -44.42 16.76 -6.38
N ALA A 110 -44.80 15.49 -6.55
CA ALA A 110 -46.17 15.10 -6.82
C ALA A 110 -47.12 15.47 -5.66
N GLN A 111 -46.71 15.28 -4.40
CA GLN A 111 -47.47 15.72 -3.23
C GLN A 111 -47.63 17.23 -3.18
N VAL A 112 -46.55 17.99 -3.40
CA VAL A 112 -46.61 19.46 -3.42
C VAL A 112 -47.55 19.99 -4.51
N ILE A 113 -47.54 19.38 -5.71
CA ILE A 113 -48.47 19.73 -6.78
C ILE A 113 -49.91 19.40 -6.38
N LYS A 114 -50.13 18.22 -5.78
CA LYS A 114 -51.46 17.78 -5.35
C LYS A 114 -52.05 18.69 -4.27
N ASP A 115 -51.22 19.14 -3.33
CA ASP A 115 -51.61 20.10 -2.29
C ASP A 115 -51.90 21.50 -2.85
N LYS A 116 -51.16 21.94 -3.87
CA LYS A 116 -51.42 23.22 -4.56
C LYS A 116 -52.68 23.23 -5.41
N ILE A 117 -53.11 22.08 -5.93
CA ILE A 117 -54.36 21.96 -6.72
C ILE A 117 -55.59 21.81 -5.79
N SER A 118 -55.38 21.38 -4.54
CA SER A 118 -56.45 21.14 -3.56
C SER A 118 -56.74 22.35 -2.64
N GLN A 119 -56.00 23.45 -2.82
CA GLN A 119 -56.29 24.78 -2.26
C GLN A 119 -57.03 25.65 -3.28
#